data_AF-A0A2T5JCE8-F1
#
_entry.id   AF-A0A2T5JCE8-F1
#
_cell.length_a   1.000
_cell.length_b   1.000
_cell.length_c   1.000
_cell.angle_alpha   90.00
_cell.angle_beta   90.00
_cell.angle_gamma   90.00
#
_symmetry.space_group_name_H-M   'P 1'
#
loop_
_entity.id
_entity.type
_entity.pdbx_description
1 polymer ?
#
loop_
_entity_poly.entity_id
_entity_poly.type
_entity_poly.pdbx_seq_one_letter_code
_entity_poly.pdbx_strand_id
1 'polypeptide(L)' 'MKNIGLFIAFVGMAIVGGSLVLTPQHAFNPVDSDAGLGAAAAYFFGGILVFGAGVVMYANSVMPKSK' A
#
# COMPACT_ATOMS: atom_id res chain seq x y z
N MET A 1 -8.58 -17.79 2.63
CA MET A 1 -7.42 -17.06 3.18
C MET A 1 -6.39 -16.73 2.10
N LYS A 2 -5.90 -17.72 1.34
CA LYS A 2 -4.89 -17.51 0.28
C LYS A 2 -5.25 -16.45 -0.77
N ASN A 3 -6.39 -16.60 -1.43
CA ASN A 3 -6.81 -15.65 -2.48
C ASN A 3 -7.10 -14.24 -1.93
N ILE A 4 -7.56 -14.16 -0.67
CA ILE A 4 -7.84 -12.89 0.01
C ILE A 4 -6.53 -12.15 0.33
N GLY A 5 -5.53 -12.83 0.88
CA GLY A 5 -4.22 -12.22 1.13
C GLY A 5 -3.54 -11.75 -0.15
N LEU A 6 -3.63 -12.55 -1.22
CA LEU A 6 -3.10 -12.16 -2.54
C LEU A 6 -3.83 -10.94 -3.12
N PHE A 7 -5.15 -10.88 -2.99
CA PHE A 7 -5.95 -9.74 -3.45
C PHE A 7 -5.62 -8.46 -2.67
N ILE A 8 -5.52 -8.54 -1.33
CA ILE A 8 -5.17 -7.40 -0.49
C ILE A 8 -3.74 -6.90 -0.82
N ALA A 9 -2.80 -7.83 -1.03
CA ALA A 9 -1.46 -7.47 -1.47
C ALA A 9 -1.50 -6.74 -2.83
N PHE A 10 -2.25 -7.26 -3.80
CA PHE A 10 -2.41 -6.60 -5.10
C PHE A 10 -2.99 -5.19 -4.98
N VAL A 11 -4.03 -5.00 -4.16
CA VAL A 11 -4.64 -3.68 -3.90
C VAL A 11 -3.62 -2.73 -3.26
N GLY A 12 -2.87 -3.17 -2.26
CA GLY A 12 -1.83 -2.36 -1.63
C GLY A 12 -0.76 -1.92 -2.63
N MET A 13 -0.32 -2.82 -3.50
CA MET A 13 0.63 -2.52 -4.57
C MET A 13 0.06 -1.52 -5.58
N ALA A 14 -1.21 -1.65 -5.97
CA ALA A 14 -1.88 -0.71 -6.87
C ALA A 14 -2.02 0.69 -6.26
N ILE A 15 -2.27 0.79 -4.95
CA ILE A 15 -2.31 2.08 -4.24
C ILE A 15 -0.93 2.75 -4.27
N VAL A 16 0.14 2.01 -3.97
CA VAL A 16 1.51 2.54 -4.00
C VAL A 16 1.91 2.96 -5.42
N GLY A 17 1.64 2.12 -6.43
CA GLY A 17 1.91 2.47 -7.83
C GLY A 17 1.10 3.69 -8.28
N GLY A 18 -0.19 3.74 -7.90
CA GLY A 18 -1.08 4.85 -8.18
C GLY A 18 -0.63 6.15 -7.54
N SER A 19 -0.17 6.13 -6.29
CA SER A 19 0.31 7.35 -5.60
C SER A 19 1.62 7.89 -6.17
N LEU A 20 2.42 7.08 -6.86
CA LEU A 20 3.64 7.55 -7.52
C LEU A 20 3.37 8.09 -8.93
N VAL A 21 2.39 7.53 -9.65
CA VAL A 21 2.11 7.86 -11.06
C VAL A 21 1.04 8.95 -11.19
N LEU A 22 0.02 8.92 -10.33
CA LEU A 22 -1.15 9.80 -10.43
C LEU A 22 -1.02 11.06 -9.55
N THR A 23 -0.10 11.10 -8.60
CA THR A 23 0.12 12.28 -7.77
C THR A 23 1.06 13.25 -8.49
N PRO A 24 0.62 14.49 -8.76
CA PRO A 24 1.44 15.46 -9.47
C PRO A 24 2.62 15.90 -8.60
N GLN A 25 3.78 16.17 -9.22
CA GLN A 25 5.04 16.42 -8.50
C GLN A 25 4.98 17.59 -7.52
N HIS A 26 4.24 18.65 -7.85
CA HIS A 26 4.06 19.81 -6.96
C HIS A 26 3.26 19.46 -5.69
N ALA A 27 2.47 18.38 -5.67
CA ALA A 27 1.80 17.93 -4.45
C ALA A 27 2.77 17.35 -3.41
N PHE A 28 4.01 17.06 -3.79
CA PHE A 28 5.09 16.69 -2.85
C PHE A 28 5.92 17.90 -2.40
N ASN A 29 5.59 19.10 -2.87
CA ASN A 29 6.29 20.31 -2.49
C ASN A 29 5.68 20.88 -1.19
N PRO A 30 6.43 20.91 -0.07
CA PRO A 30 5.93 21.49 1.18
C PRO A 30 5.64 23.00 1.07
N VAL A 31 6.19 23.68 0.06
CA VAL A 31 5.92 25.11 -0.18
C VAL A 31 4.51 25.34 -0.75
N ASP A 32 3.94 24.37 -1.47
CA ASP A 32 2.66 24.53 -2.16
C ASP A 32 1.46 24.17 -1.26
N SER A 33 1.55 23.08 -0.49
CA SER A 33 0.50 22.68 0.44
C SER A 33 0.93 21.57 1.40
N ASP A 34 0.90 21.85 2.71
CA ASP A 34 1.08 20.82 3.75
C ASP A 34 0.00 19.73 3.70
N ALA A 35 -1.24 20.11 3.36
CA ALA A 35 -2.36 19.18 3.25
C ALA A 35 -2.19 18.24 2.04
N GLY A 36 -1.70 18.75 0.90
CA GLY A 36 -1.39 17.95 -0.29
C GLY A 36 -0.26 16.96 -0.04
N LEU A 37 0.81 17.42 0.61
CA LEU A 37 1.94 16.57 1.01
C LEU A 37 1.50 15.47 1.97
N GLY A 38 0.69 15.83 2.99
CA GLY A 38 0.14 14.88 3.95
C GLY A 38 -0.75 13.82 3.30
N ALA A 39 -1.62 14.22 2.38
CA ALA A 39 -2.48 13.28 1.65
C ALA A 39 -1.66 12.32 0.77
N ALA A 40 -0.67 12.84 0.02
CA ALA A 40 0.20 12.02 -0.83
C ALA A 40 0.99 11.00 0.00
N ALA A 41 1.55 11.43 1.13
CA ALA A 41 2.24 10.55 2.07
C ALA A 41 1.28 9.50 2.66
N ALA A 42 0.07 9.89 3.06
CA ALA A 42 -0.92 8.96 3.61
C ALA A 42 -1.31 7.86 2.62
N TYR A 43 -1.51 8.19 1.33
CA TYR A 43 -1.79 7.19 0.30
C TYR A 43 -0.61 6.24 0.08
N PHE A 44 0.61 6.77 0.00
CA PHE A 44 1.81 5.95 -0.20
C PHE A 44 2.06 4.99 0.97
N PHE A 45 2.13 5.53 2.20
CA PHE A 45 2.39 4.70 3.38
C PHE A 45 1.20 3.80 3.74
N GLY A 46 -0.03 4.26 3.54
CA GLY A 46 -1.23 3.44 3.67
C GLY A 46 -1.22 2.25 2.71
N GLY A 47 -0.83 2.48 1.44
CA GLY A 47 -0.66 1.41 0.46
C GLY A 47 0.38 0.36 0.87
N ILE A 48 1.51 0.78 1.43
CA ILE A 48 2.55 -0.12 1.96
C ILE A 48 2.00 -0.99 3.10
N LEU A 49 1.22 -0.41 4.02
CA LEU A 49 0.61 -1.16 5.12
C LEU A 49 -0.39 -2.20 4.61
N VAL A 50 -1.24 -1.82 3.66
CA VAL A 50 -2.21 -2.75 3.03
C VAL A 50 -1.47 -3.88 2.31
N PHE A 51 -0.40 -3.56 1.56
CA PHE A 51 0.42 -4.56 0.89
C PHE A 51 1.03 -5.55 1.89
N GLY A 52 1.68 -5.04 2.95
CA GLY A 52 2.29 -5.84 4.00
C GLY A 52 1.28 -6.76 4.70
N ALA A 53 0.10 -6.24 5.05
CA ALA A 53 -0.98 -7.03 5.63
C ALA A 53 -1.42 -8.17 4.69
N GLY A 54 -1.60 -7.87 3.40
CA GLY A 54 -1.94 -8.88 2.39
C GLY A 54 -0.88 -9.99 2.27
N VAL A 55 0.40 -9.61 2.25
CA VAL A 55 1.52 -10.57 2.19
C VAL A 55 1.55 -11.47 3.43
N VAL A 56 1.38 -10.91 4.64
CA VAL A 56 1.34 -11.69 5.88
C VAL A 56 0.16 -12.67 5.87
N MET A 57 -1.02 -12.22 5.45
CA MET A 57 -2.21 -13.07 5.34
C MET A 57 -2.01 -14.19 4.32
N TYR A 58 -1.38 -13.89 3.18
CA TYR A 58 -1.06 -14.90 2.17
C TYR A 58 -0.05 -15.91 2.72
N ALA A 59 1.06 -15.45 3.27
CA ALA A 59 2.12 -16.28 3.84
C ALA A 59 1.57 -17.25 4.90
N ASN A 60 0.80 -16.74 5.86
CA ASN A 60 0.18 -17.55 6.92
C ASN A 60 -0.81 -18.59 6.39
N SER A 61 -1.36 -18.38 5.19
CA SER A 61 -2.30 -19.32 4.57
C SER A 61 -1.62 -20.43 3.75
N VAL A 62 -0.34 -20.26 3.39
CA VAL A 62 0.44 -21.20 2.57
C VAL A 62 1.56 -21.90 3.34
N MET A 63 2.00 -21.33 4.45
CA MET A 63 2.99 -21.98 5.31
C MET A 63 2.39 -23.25 5.94
N PRO A 64 3.08 -24.40 5.84
CA PRO A 64 2.63 -25.61 6.49
C PRO A 64 2.63 -25.39 8.00
N LYS A 65 1.49 -25.64 8.65
CA LYS A 65 1.44 -25.66 10.12
C LYS A 65 2.29 -26.83 10.58
N SER A 66 3.41 -26.56 11.26
CA SER A 66 4.12 -27.59 12.02
C SER A 66 3.11 -28.25 12.93
N LYS A 67 2.94 -29.57 12.76
CA LYS A 67 2.23 -30.40 13.73
C LYS A 67 3.03 -30.44 15.04
#